data_AF-A0A8J5PJ06-F1
#
_entry.id   AF-A0A8J5PJ06-F1
#
_cell.length_a   1.000
_cell.length_b   1.000
_cell.length_c   1.000
_cell.angle_alpha   90.00
_cell.angle_beta   90.00
_cell.angle_gamma   90.00
#
_symmetry.space_group_name_H-M   'P 1'
#
loop_
_entity.id
_entity.type
_entity.pdbx_description
1 polymer ?
#
loop_
_entity_poly.entity_id
_entity_poly.type
_entity_poly.pdbx_seq_one_letter_code
_entity_poly.pdbx_strand_id
1 'polypeptide(L)'
;MNIRFGQRAHRVLENQASVTIIATAGNSSSYGLPGVGQRPRTIPNKFTLDGTTWKYKPRPFRNHVGASKWSTRGWKYQEAVFSRRCVIFADDQVFYQCGCMTCAEELIQDFANCEPVVFPIFERMTYEDSDIGIYLPRSWRFMTDLEAYSKRELTYDSDVLRAMEGVFGFYAQLEPSVEQCWGLPLRWVGCELSSLDEQNIYRIARSKHDDVVGALLWAMLWEPAWSEIHILKTGFAKRNGFPTWSWSGWKVGVRWKFLENVEHLEKSFTAPLFVETTTGGLVQLNNALARSLTSGQSYAALGLTYILRITTEVFDVPFIKCTPYRPTTTWEKSDSFPTRRKGQHWVTKEDYPHEGIWTHFVVQKNIGASERGLVWSLDLTQGAATSSDLASGTDTINLNPMTLRCIVISYDCGMIVQCSNGISKRVGLLLFEGEFFENGRVSTDEYGHHDESVIWPWTDSVQSKDLRDHFPGVERTVRLG
;
A
#
# COMPACT_ATOMS: atom_id res chain seq x y z
N MET A 1 -29.50 0.95 -20.41
CA MET A 1 -29.49 -0.49 -20.74
C MET A 1 -28.99 -1.23 -19.50
N ASN A 2 -29.92 -1.78 -18.71
CA ASN A 2 -29.60 -2.51 -17.48
C ASN A 2 -29.15 -3.92 -17.85
N ILE A 3 -27.86 -4.23 -17.68
CA ILE A 3 -27.36 -5.59 -17.83
C ILE A 3 -26.93 -6.08 -16.45
N ARG A 4 -27.76 -6.94 -15.86
CA ARG A 4 -27.41 -7.76 -14.69
C ARG A 4 -26.38 -8.79 -15.16
N PHE A 5 -25.11 -8.65 -14.78
CA PHE A 5 -24.11 -9.68 -15.04
C PHE A 5 -24.07 -10.69 -13.89
N GLY A 6 -24.42 -11.94 -14.21
CA GLY A 6 -24.33 -13.08 -13.31
C GLY A 6 -22.90 -13.58 -13.13
N GLN A 7 -22.69 -14.26 -12.00
CA GLN A 7 -21.42 -14.65 -11.35
C GLN A 7 -20.40 -15.47 -12.18
N ARG A 8 -20.70 -15.90 -13.41
CA ARG A 8 -19.76 -16.65 -14.29
C ARG A 8 -19.21 -15.84 -15.47
N ALA A 9 -19.79 -14.68 -15.79
CA ALA A 9 -19.42 -13.92 -16.99
C ALA A 9 -18.11 -13.13 -16.83
N HIS A 10 -17.77 -12.68 -15.62
CA HIS A 10 -16.63 -11.78 -15.41
C HIS A 10 -15.24 -12.44 -15.54
N ARG A 11 -15.11 -13.75 -15.29
CA ARG A 11 -13.80 -14.45 -15.36
C ARG A 11 -13.24 -14.58 -16.79
N VAL A 12 -14.08 -14.42 -17.82
CA VAL A 12 -13.72 -14.75 -19.22
C VAL A 12 -13.82 -13.55 -20.17
N LEU A 13 -14.59 -12.50 -19.84
CA LEU A 13 -14.87 -11.41 -20.78
C LEU A 13 -13.68 -10.45 -21.01
N GLU A 14 -12.82 -10.21 -20.02
CA GLU A 14 -11.88 -9.09 -20.10
C GLU A 14 -10.63 -9.39 -20.94
N ASN A 15 -10.26 -10.66 -21.12
CA ASN A 15 -9.14 -11.04 -21.99
C ASN A 15 -9.56 -11.29 -23.46
N GLN A 16 -10.86 -11.15 -23.77
CA GLN A 16 -11.42 -11.30 -25.12
C GLN A 16 -11.83 -9.96 -25.77
N ALA A 17 -11.87 -8.86 -24.99
CA ALA A 17 -12.18 -7.55 -25.55
C ALA A 17 -11.07 -7.10 -26.51
N SER A 18 -11.42 -6.86 -27.77
CA SER A 18 -10.46 -6.39 -28.78
C SER A 18 -10.03 -4.94 -28.53
N VAL A 19 -10.95 -4.13 -27.99
CA VAL A 19 -10.78 -2.73 -27.60
C VAL A 19 -11.71 -2.43 -26.44
N THR A 20 -11.23 -1.68 -25.44
CA THR A 20 -12.03 -1.15 -24.33
C THR A 20 -12.23 0.35 -24.49
N ILE A 21 -13.47 0.80 -24.37
CA ILE A 21 -13.80 2.23 -24.39
C ILE A 21 -13.85 2.74 -22.95
N ILE A 22 -13.03 3.74 -22.66
CA ILE A 22 -12.94 4.36 -21.34
C ILE A 22 -13.48 5.79 -21.45
N ALA A 23 -14.48 6.11 -20.63
CA ALA A 23 -14.95 7.48 -20.46
C ALA A 23 -14.26 8.08 -19.24
N THR A 24 -13.28 8.97 -19.45
CA THR A 24 -12.69 9.75 -18.36
C THR A 24 -13.42 11.06 -18.12
N ALA A 25 -14.20 11.51 -19.10
CA ALA A 25 -15.02 12.70 -19.04
C ALA A 25 -16.30 12.49 -18.23
N GLY A 26 -16.57 13.43 -17.32
CA GLY A 26 -17.78 13.46 -16.49
C GLY A 26 -17.84 12.46 -15.33
N ASN A 27 -18.92 12.56 -14.55
CA ASN A 27 -19.10 11.83 -13.30
C ASN A 27 -20.11 10.68 -13.37
N SER A 28 -20.78 10.47 -14.50
CA SER A 28 -21.80 9.43 -14.66
C SER A 28 -21.95 8.96 -16.11
N SER A 29 -22.61 7.82 -16.31
CA SER A 29 -22.86 7.28 -17.65
C SER A 29 -23.79 8.16 -18.50
N SER A 30 -24.56 9.07 -17.89
CA SER A 30 -25.40 10.02 -18.63
C SER A 30 -24.61 11.20 -19.20
N TYR A 31 -23.32 11.32 -18.88
CA TYR A 31 -22.44 12.34 -19.46
C TYR A 31 -22.25 12.10 -20.97
N GLY A 32 -22.24 10.86 -21.45
CA GLY A 32 -21.92 10.56 -22.85
C GLY A 32 -20.44 10.79 -23.18
N LEU A 33 -20.04 10.52 -24.41
CA LEU A 33 -18.64 10.58 -24.85
C LEU A 33 -18.39 11.89 -25.62
N PRO A 34 -17.45 12.74 -25.18
CA PRO A 34 -17.07 13.93 -25.92
C PRO A 34 -16.65 13.63 -27.36
N GLY A 35 -17.22 14.38 -28.31
CA GLY A 35 -16.99 14.19 -29.75
C GLY A 35 -17.84 13.11 -30.40
N VAL A 36 -18.76 12.49 -29.65
CA VAL A 36 -19.69 11.48 -30.17
C VAL A 36 -21.13 11.96 -29.97
N GLY A 37 -21.90 12.01 -31.06
CA GLY A 37 -23.30 12.42 -31.04
C GLY A 37 -23.47 13.89 -30.64
N GLN A 38 -24.30 14.15 -29.63
CA GLN A 38 -24.70 15.52 -29.24
C GLN A 38 -23.73 16.21 -28.27
N ARG A 39 -22.69 15.51 -27.78
CA ARG A 39 -21.71 16.12 -26.87
C ARG A 39 -20.49 16.61 -27.63
N PRO A 40 -20.33 17.92 -27.85
CA PRO A 40 -19.11 18.44 -28.47
C PRO A 40 -17.92 18.27 -27.52
N ARG A 41 -16.71 18.23 -28.09
CA ARG A 41 -15.46 18.27 -27.32
C ARG A 41 -15.12 19.70 -26.92
N THR A 42 -14.34 19.81 -25.86
CA THR A 42 -13.66 21.06 -25.49
C THR A 42 -12.49 21.27 -26.45
N ILE A 43 -12.57 22.26 -27.32
CA ILE A 43 -11.51 22.54 -28.29
C ILE A 43 -10.42 23.36 -27.59
N PRO A 44 -9.16 22.93 -27.59
CA PRO A 44 -8.10 23.72 -26.98
C PRO A 44 -7.90 25.05 -27.71
N ASN A 45 -7.60 26.09 -26.94
CA ASN A 45 -7.36 27.43 -27.48
C ASN A 45 -6.20 27.41 -28.48
N LYS A 46 -6.44 27.95 -29.67
CA LYS A 46 -5.42 28.16 -30.70
C LYS A 46 -5.48 29.58 -31.22
N PHE A 47 -4.34 30.18 -31.50
CA PHE A 47 -4.24 31.46 -32.19
C PHE A 47 -3.09 31.46 -33.18
N THR A 48 -3.23 32.22 -34.25
CA THR A 48 -2.20 32.36 -35.28
C THR A 48 -1.66 33.78 -35.25
N LEU A 49 -0.35 33.91 -35.09
CA LEU A 49 0.38 35.18 -35.13
C LEU A 49 1.53 35.02 -36.12
N ASP A 50 1.63 35.93 -37.09
CA ASP A 50 2.69 35.96 -38.10
C ASP A 50 2.95 34.62 -38.79
N GLY A 51 1.87 33.93 -39.18
CA GLY A 51 1.93 32.62 -39.84
C GLY A 51 2.25 31.44 -38.90
N THR A 52 2.55 31.70 -37.63
CA THR A 52 2.80 30.67 -36.62
C THR A 52 1.53 30.40 -35.82
N THR A 53 1.08 29.14 -35.77
CA THR A 53 -0.09 28.74 -34.98
C THR A 53 0.35 28.22 -33.63
N TRP A 54 -0.01 28.96 -32.58
CA TRP A 54 0.17 28.57 -31.19
C TRP A 54 -1.07 27.82 -30.71
N LYS A 55 -0.87 26.74 -29.97
CA LYS A 55 -1.94 25.94 -29.38
C LYS A 55 -1.67 25.71 -27.91
N TYR A 56 -2.72 25.69 -27.10
CA TYR A 56 -2.62 25.25 -25.72
C TYR A 56 -2.14 23.80 -25.68
N LYS A 57 -1.08 23.50 -24.94
CA LYS A 57 -0.60 22.12 -24.75
C LYS A 57 -1.67 21.34 -23.99
N PRO A 58 -2.29 20.30 -24.58
CA PRO A 58 -3.30 19.53 -23.89
C PRO A 58 -2.75 18.86 -22.63
N ARG A 59 -3.65 18.58 -21.68
CA ARG A 59 -3.24 17.89 -20.46
C ARG A 59 -2.71 16.49 -20.81
N PRO A 60 -1.66 15.99 -20.11
CA PRO A 60 -1.19 14.63 -20.30
C PRO A 60 -2.29 13.61 -20.03
N PHE A 61 -2.28 12.50 -20.77
CA PHE A 61 -3.19 11.36 -20.60
C PHE A 61 -3.36 10.94 -19.14
N ARG A 62 -2.25 10.84 -18.39
CA ARG A 62 -2.24 10.42 -16.98
C ARG A 62 -3.12 11.30 -16.10
N ASN A 63 -3.19 12.59 -16.38
CA ASN A 63 -3.97 13.54 -15.59
C ASN A 63 -5.47 13.35 -15.84
N HIS A 64 -5.88 13.11 -17.08
CA HIS A 64 -7.28 12.83 -17.40
C HIS A 64 -7.77 11.55 -16.73
N VAL A 65 -6.96 10.50 -16.79
CA VAL A 65 -7.28 9.23 -16.16
C VAL A 65 -7.29 9.35 -14.65
N GLY A 66 -6.23 9.90 -14.05
CA GLY A 66 -6.07 10.02 -12.61
C GLY A 66 -7.23 10.76 -11.95
N ALA A 67 -7.69 11.85 -12.57
CA ALA A 67 -8.79 12.66 -12.06
C ALA A 67 -10.21 12.13 -12.38
N SER A 68 -10.34 11.07 -13.20
CA SER A 68 -11.64 10.60 -13.68
C SER A 68 -12.44 9.85 -12.63
N LYS A 69 -13.79 9.90 -12.70
CA LYS A 69 -14.62 9.02 -11.88
C LYS A 69 -14.44 7.53 -12.23
N TRP A 70 -13.99 7.24 -13.45
CA TRP A 70 -13.72 5.88 -13.89
C TRP A 70 -12.53 5.27 -13.13
N SER A 71 -11.46 6.04 -12.87
CA SER A 71 -10.26 5.53 -12.18
C SER A 71 -10.52 5.22 -10.71
N THR A 72 -11.50 5.88 -10.09
CA THR A 72 -11.89 5.61 -8.71
C THR A 72 -12.68 4.33 -8.53
N ARG A 73 -13.13 3.63 -9.59
CA ARG A 73 -13.99 2.44 -9.48
C ARG A 73 -13.17 1.15 -9.42
N GLY A 74 -13.35 0.36 -8.36
CA GLY A 74 -12.59 -0.88 -8.13
C GLY A 74 -12.77 -1.92 -9.24
N TRP A 75 -14.01 -2.22 -9.64
CA TRP A 75 -14.30 -3.17 -10.74
C TRP A 75 -13.67 -2.78 -12.09
N LYS A 76 -13.36 -1.49 -12.30
CA LYS A 76 -12.70 -1.03 -13.53
C LYS A 76 -11.19 -1.29 -13.53
N TYR A 77 -10.60 -1.69 -12.39
CA TYR A 77 -9.18 -2.02 -12.31
C TYR A 77 -8.84 -3.17 -13.24
N GLN A 78 -9.48 -4.33 -13.05
CA GLN A 78 -9.24 -5.51 -13.88
C GLN A 78 -9.59 -5.25 -15.35
N GLU A 79 -10.67 -4.52 -15.66
CA GLU A 79 -11.01 -4.16 -17.04
C GLU A 79 -9.85 -3.42 -17.70
N ALA A 80 -9.20 -2.52 -16.97
CA ALA A 80 -8.04 -1.78 -17.46
C ALA A 80 -6.83 -2.68 -17.65
N VAL A 81 -6.46 -3.43 -16.60
CA VAL A 81 -5.31 -4.32 -16.60
C VAL A 81 -5.44 -5.34 -17.73
N PHE A 82 -6.62 -5.91 -17.97
CA PHE A 82 -6.82 -6.95 -18.99
C PHE A 82 -7.16 -6.44 -20.39
N SER A 83 -7.20 -5.13 -20.60
CA SER A 83 -7.43 -4.57 -21.94
C SER A 83 -6.16 -4.59 -22.79
N ARG A 84 -6.24 -5.07 -24.04
CA ARG A 84 -5.11 -5.02 -24.99
C ARG A 84 -4.98 -3.66 -25.68
N ARG A 85 -6.11 -2.97 -25.84
CA ARG A 85 -6.25 -1.67 -26.49
C ARG A 85 -7.31 -0.88 -25.76
N CYS A 86 -7.02 0.38 -25.44
CA CYS A 86 -7.98 1.30 -24.85
C CYS A 86 -8.17 2.51 -25.76
N VAL A 87 -9.43 2.89 -25.96
CA VAL A 87 -9.79 4.19 -26.53
C VAL A 87 -10.40 5.01 -25.41
N ILE A 88 -9.69 6.06 -25.00
CA ILE A 88 -10.01 6.85 -23.82
C ILE A 88 -10.56 8.21 -24.27
N PHE A 89 -11.80 8.48 -23.93
CA PHE A 89 -12.49 9.73 -24.22
C PHE A 89 -12.38 10.68 -23.02
N ALA A 90 -11.57 11.73 -23.19
CA ALA A 90 -11.51 12.88 -22.30
C ALA A 90 -12.36 14.04 -22.83
N ASP A 91 -12.55 15.08 -22.00
CA ASP A 91 -13.36 16.25 -22.37
C ASP A 91 -12.81 17.02 -23.58
N ASP A 92 -11.50 17.01 -23.77
CA ASP A 92 -10.79 17.77 -24.82
C ASP A 92 -10.33 16.91 -26.00
N GLN A 93 -9.93 15.66 -25.76
CA GLN A 93 -9.36 14.80 -26.80
C GLN A 93 -9.63 13.31 -26.57
N VAL A 94 -9.31 12.49 -27.58
CA VAL A 94 -9.31 11.03 -27.46
C VAL A 94 -7.86 10.54 -27.45
N PHE A 95 -7.60 9.60 -26.56
CA PHE A 95 -6.33 8.88 -26.53
C PHE A 95 -6.56 7.44 -26.99
N TYR A 96 -5.62 6.93 -27.77
CA TYR A 96 -5.52 5.50 -28.01
C TYR A 96 -4.29 4.97 -27.30
N GLN A 97 -4.44 3.81 -26.69
CA GLN A 97 -3.41 3.19 -25.91
C GLN A 97 -3.37 1.69 -26.18
N CYS A 98 -2.17 1.14 -26.33
CA CYS A 98 -1.93 -0.30 -26.44
C CYS A 98 -0.67 -0.69 -25.66
N GLY A 99 -0.28 -1.97 -25.71
CA GLY A 99 0.89 -2.48 -24.99
C GLY A 99 2.25 -1.90 -25.40
N CYS A 100 2.32 -1.08 -26.45
CA CYS A 100 3.58 -0.52 -26.95
C CYS A 100 3.61 1.01 -27.00
N MET A 101 2.44 1.67 -27.04
CA MET A 101 2.36 3.11 -27.29
C MET A 101 1.08 3.73 -26.71
N THR A 102 1.12 5.05 -26.52
CA THR A 102 -0.05 5.90 -26.32
C THR A 102 0.03 7.02 -27.34
N CYS A 103 -1.05 7.25 -28.08
CA CYS A 103 -1.19 8.43 -28.91
C CYS A 103 -2.39 9.27 -28.46
N ALA A 104 -2.22 10.57 -28.60
CA ALA A 104 -3.29 11.53 -28.45
C ALA A 104 -3.76 11.95 -29.84
N GLU A 105 -5.06 12.18 -30.00
CA GLU A 105 -5.66 12.65 -31.26
C GLU A 105 -4.96 13.89 -31.85
N GLU A 106 -4.45 14.79 -31.00
CA GLU A 106 -3.77 16.00 -31.46
C GLU A 106 -2.32 15.77 -31.92
N LEU A 107 -1.71 14.67 -31.49
CA LEU A 107 -0.37 14.27 -31.88
C LEU A 107 -0.49 13.30 -33.07
N ILE A 108 -0.73 13.85 -34.27
CA ILE A 108 -0.61 13.09 -35.52
C ILE A 108 0.88 12.84 -35.77
N GLN A 109 1.41 11.81 -35.11
CA GLN A 109 2.73 11.28 -35.34
C GLN A 109 2.60 9.96 -36.09
N ASP A 110 3.57 9.65 -36.94
CA ASP A 110 3.73 8.28 -37.44
C ASP A 110 3.87 7.35 -36.24
N PHE A 111 3.20 6.19 -36.27
CA PHE A 111 3.23 5.24 -35.16
C PHE A 111 4.65 4.81 -34.79
N ALA A 112 5.58 4.84 -35.75
CA ALA A 112 7.00 4.60 -35.52
C ALA A 112 7.69 5.64 -34.63
N ASN A 113 7.12 6.85 -34.53
CA ASN A 113 7.65 7.99 -33.79
C ASN A 113 6.83 8.35 -32.54
N CYS A 114 5.72 7.64 -32.28
CA CYS A 114 4.99 7.80 -31.04
C CYS A 114 5.91 7.42 -29.88
N GLU A 115 5.81 8.16 -28.76
CA GLU A 115 6.59 7.84 -27.56
C GLU A 115 6.37 6.36 -27.21
N PRO A 116 7.42 5.51 -27.27
CA PRO A 116 7.35 4.17 -26.74
C PRO A 116 7.12 4.39 -25.27
N VAL A 117 5.90 4.13 -24.83
CA VAL A 117 5.61 4.50 -23.47
C VAL A 117 6.25 3.46 -22.60
N VAL A 118 7.10 3.92 -21.68
CA VAL A 118 7.74 3.01 -20.75
C VAL A 118 6.68 2.26 -19.95
N PHE A 119 5.49 2.82 -19.66
CA PHE A 119 4.32 2.09 -19.10
C PHE A 119 2.99 2.88 -19.19
N PRO A 120 2.02 2.52 -20.08
CA PRO A 120 0.60 2.42 -19.73
C PRO A 120 -0.32 1.68 -20.75
N ILE A 121 -1.05 0.66 -20.29
CA ILE A 121 -2.49 0.63 -19.99
C ILE A 121 -2.49 0.04 -18.59
N PHE A 122 -2.56 0.83 -17.51
CA PHE A 122 -2.62 0.31 -16.13
C PHE A 122 -1.74 -0.92 -15.88
N GLU A 123 -0.46 -0.80 -16.28
CA GLU A 123 0.55 -1.85 -16.14
C GLU A 123 0.12 -3.26 -16.63
N ARG A 124 0.09 -3.53 -17.95
CA ARG A 124 0.21 -4.90 -18.54
C ARG A 124 1.58 -5.18 -19.21
N MET A 125 2.37 -6.21 -18.86
CA MET A 125 2.48 -7.66 -19.21
C MET A 125 2.96 -8.04 -20.62
N THR A 126 3.85 -7.25 -21.23
CA THR A 126 4.52 -7.60 -22.51
C THR A 126 5.98 -7.13 -22.56
N TYR A 127 6.80 -7.47 -21.57
CA TYR A 127 8.21 -7.69 -21.90
C TYR A 127 8.28 -9.07 -22.53
N GLU A 128 8.64 -9.15 -23.82
CA GLU A 128 9.50 -10.26 -24.21
C GLU A 128 10.72 -10.13 -23.30
N ASP A 129 10.90 -11.14 -22.44
CA ASP A 129 12.13 -11.32 -21.67
C ASP A 129 13.27 -11.15 -22.68
N SER A 130 13.98 -10.02 -22.65
CA SER A 130 15.31 -10.02 -23.21
C SER A 130 16.05 -11.07 -22.39
N ASP A 131 16.60 -12.07 -23.06
CA ASP A 131 17.43 -13.15 -22.49
C ASP A 131 18.65 -12.66 -21.67
N ILE A 132 18.76 -11.35 -21.44
CA ILE A 132 19.66 -10.68 -20.51
C ILE A 132 19.00 -10.71 -19.12
N GLY A 133 18.93 -11.90 -18.53
CA GLY A 133 18.25 -12.15 -17.26
C GLY A 133 18.77 -11.28 -16.11
N ILE A 134 17.96 -10.33 -15.63
CA ILE A 134 18.23 -9.53 -14.42
C ILE A 134 16.97 -9.23 -13.58
N TYR A 135 15.75 -9.49 -14.06
CA TYR A 135 14.55 -9.11 -13.31
C TYR A 135 13.85 -10.28 -12.58
N LEU A 136 13.29 -10.02 -11.40
CA LEU A 136 11.99 -10.56 -10.95
C LEU A 136 10.92 -9.46 -11.18
N PRO A 137 10.62 -9.04 -12.43
CA PRO A 137 9.84 -7.82 -12.70
C PRO A 137 8.35 -8.03 -12.42
N ARG A 138 7.92 -9.29 -12.27
CA ARG A 138 6.53 -9.67 -12.02
C ARG A 138 6.13 -9.41 -10.57
N SER A 139 7.11 -9.43 -9.66
CA SER A 139 6.87 -9.46 -8.22
C SER A 139 6.66 -8.06 -7.65
N TRP A 140 7.50 -7.08 -8.01
CA TRP A 140 7.25 -5.65 -7.71
C TRP A 140 5.85 -5.22 -8.16
N ARG A 141 5.47 -5.63 -9.38
CA ARG A 141 4.19 -5.30 -9.99
C ARG A 141 2.98 -5.80 -9.20
N PHE A 142 3.07 -6.97 -8.57
CA PHE A 142 1.97 -7.47 -7.74
C PHE A 142 1.64 -6.46 -6.62
N MET A 143 2.68 -5.91 -5.99
CA MET A 143 2.51 -4.94 -4.92
C MET A 143 2.01 -3.60 -5.45
N THR A 144 2.57 -3.09 -6.56
CA THR A 144 2.07 -1.84 -7.17
C THR A 144 0.61 -1.96 -7.60
N ASP A 145 0.18 -3.13 -8.07
CA ASP A 145 -1.21 -3.42 -8.38
C ASP A 145 -2.11 -3.33 -7.13
N LEU A 146 -1.65 -3.87 -6.00
CA LEU A 146 -2.38 -3.74 -4.73
C LEU A 146 -2.47 -2.28 -4.28
N GLU A 147 -1.37 -1.52 -4.36
CA GLU A 147 -1.33 -0.11 -3.97
C GLU A 147 -2.28 0.73 -4.85
N ALA A 148 -2.25 0.53 -6.16
CA ALA A 148 -3.09 1.24 -7.12
C ALA A 148 -4.58 0.84 -7.02
N TYR A 149 -4.88 -0.41 -6.67
CA TYR A 149 -6.25 -0.89 -6.48
C TYR A 149 -6.85 -0.45 -5.15
N SER A 150 -6.08 -0.51 -4.06
CA SER A 150 -6.57 -0.29 -2.68
C SER A 150 -7.23 1.08 -2.48
N LYS A 151 -6.79 2.09 -3.26
CA LYS A 151 -7.32 3.46 -3.28
C LYS A 151 -8.72 3.58 -3.90
N ARG A 152 -9.23 2.52 -4.54
CA ARG A 152 -10.47 2.57 -5.31
C ARG A 152 -11.71 2.26 -4.48
N GLU A 153 -12.83 2.84 -4.92
CA GLU A 153 -14.15 2.69 -4.35
C GLU A 153 -14.88 1.48 -4.93
N LEU A 154 -15.62 0.78 -4.06
CA LEU A 154 -16.49 -0.33 -4.42
C LEU A 154 -17.93 0.02 -4.02
N THR A 155 -18.89 -0.38 -4.86
CA THR A 155 -20.31 -0.30 -4.51
C THR A 155 -20.64 -1.28 -3.37
N TYR A 156 -20.01 -2.45 -3.37
CA TYR A 156 -20.15 -3.47 -2.33
C TYR A 156 -18.77 -3.84 -1.78
N ASP A 157 -18.57 -3.65 -0.48
CA ASP A 157 -17.30 -3.97 0.19
C ASP A 157 -16.92 -5.45 0.06
N SER A 158 -17.91 -6.34 -0.06
CA SER A 158 -17.72 -7.78 -0.29
C SER A 158 -16.97 -8.11 -1.58
N ASP A 159 -16.91 -7.17 -2.53
CA ASP A 159 -16.27 -7.38 -3.82
C ASP A 159 -14.76 -7.08 -3.79
N VAL A 160 -14.19 -6.66 -2.67
CA VAL A 160 -12.80 -6.17 -2.61
C VAL A 160 -11.75 -7.14 -3.16
N LEU A 161 -11.88 -8.44 -2.89
CA LEU A 161 -10.99 -9.44 -3.49
C LEU A 161 -11.50 -9.92 -4.86
N ARG A 162 -12.81 -9.93 -5.07
CA ARG A 162 -13.43 -10.42 -6.31
C ARG A 162 -13.14 -9.52 -7.51
N ALA A 163 -13.09 -8.21 -7.30
CA ALA A 163 -12.74 -7.25 -8.34
C ALA A 163 -11.24 -7.27 -8.73
N MET A 164 -10.40 -8.00 -7.99
CA MET A 164 -9.01 -8.32 -8.35
C MET A 164 -8.80 -9.79 -8.72
N GLU A 165 -9.85 -10.62 -8.75
CA GLU A 165 -9.71 -12.07 -8.90
C GLU A 165 -9.01 -12.44 -10.22
N GLY A 166 -9.28 -11.70 -11.31
CA GLY A 166 -8.57 -11.90 -12.57
C GLY A 166 -7.08 -11.64 -12.45
N VAL A 167 -6.68 -10.57 -11.74
CA VAL A 167 -5.27 -10.19 -11.50
C VAL A 167 -4.57 -11.26 -10.68
N PHE A 168 -5.18 -11.69 -9.57
CA PHE A 168 -4.65 -12.80 -8.76
C PHE A 168 -4.53 -14.10 -9.56
N GLY A 169 -5.54 -14.42 -10.36
CA GLY A 169 -5.53 -15.61 -11.21
C GLY A 169 -4.45 -15.57 -12.29
N PHE A 170 -4.13 -14.39 -12.82
CA PHE A 170 -3.01 -14.22 -13.75
C PHE A 170 -1.68 -14.51 -13.06
N TYR A 171 -1.43 -13.90 -11.90
CA TYR A 171 -0.19 -14.08 -11.15
C TYR A 171 0.02 -15.50 -10.64
N ALA A 172 -1.05 -16.19 -10.26
CA ALA A 172 -1.01 -17.59 -9.87
C ALA A 172 -0.62 -18.55 -11.01
N GLN A 173 -0.75 -18.14 -12.28
CA GLN A 173 -0.42 -18.94 -13.46
C GLN A 173 1.00 -18.69 -13.99
N LEU A 174 1.72 -17.72 -13.43
CA LEU A 174 3.09 -17.42 -13.84
C LEU A 174 4.07 -18.47 -13.30
N GLU A 175 5.25 -18.53 -13.90
CA GLU A 175 6.39 -19.30 -13.40
C GLU A 175 7.57 -18.36 -13.11
N PRO A 176 7.92 -18.08 -11.85
CA PRO A 176 7.29 -18.62 -10.64
C PRO A 176 5.91 -18.01 -10.35
N SER A 177 5.03 -18.78 -9.71
CA SER A 177 3.65 -18.36 -9.37
C SER A 177 3.64 -17.39 -8.20
N VAL A 178 2.60 -16.56 -8.10
CA VAL A 178 2.33 -15.73 -6.91
C VAL A 178 0.89 -15.96 -6.46
N GLU A 179 0.73 -16.83 -5.46
CA GLU A 179 -0.53 -17.10 -4.78
C GLU A 179 -0.84 -16.03 -3.73
N GLN A 180 -2.12 -15.93 -3.31
CA GLN A 180 -2.54 -14.93 -2.32
C GLN A 180 -3.45 -15.49 -1.23
N CYS A 181 -3.37 -14.87 -0.05
CA CYS A 181 -4.16 -15.15 1.14
C CYS A 181 -4.86 -13.85 1.60
N TRP A 182 -6.18 -13.76 1.42
CA TRP A 182 -7.00 -12.56 1.68
C TRP A 182 -6.44 -11.26 1.08
N GLY A 183 -5.81 -11.34 -0.10
CA GLY A 183 -5.23 -10.23 -0.85
C GLY A 183 -3.74 -10.01 -0.61
N LEU A 184 -3.10 -10.73 0.33
CA LEU A 184 -1.66 -10.66 0.56
C LEU A 184 -0.92 -11.76 -0.19
N PRO A 185 0.22 -11.49 -0.83
CA PRO A 185 1.00 -12.51 -1.52
C PRO A 185 1.55 -13.56 -0.54
N LEU A 186 1.62 -14.79 -1.00
CA LEU A 186 2.22 -15.93 -0.30
C LEU A 186 3.61 -16.28 -0.82
N ARG A 187 4.17 -15.42 -1.65
CA ARG A 187 5.49 -15.54 -2.27
C ARG A 187 6.22 -14.22 -2.10
N TRP A 188 7.55 -14.27 -2.04
CA TRP A 188 8.35 -13.06 -1.95
C TRP A 188 8.22 -12.25 -3.25
N VAL A 189 7.65 -11.05 -3.11
CA VAL A 189 7.39 -10.11 -4.19
C VAL A 189 7.76 -8.69 -3.74
N GLY A 190 7.67 -7.66 -4.58
CA GLY A 190 7.80 -6.28 -4.09
C GLY A 190 9.20 -5.68 -3.90
N CYS A 191 10.30 -6.30 -4.30
CA CYS A 191 11.63 -5.67 -4.10
C CYS A 191 11.97 -4.69 -5.24
N GLU A 192 12.24 -3.42 -4.91
CA GLU A 192 12.79 -2.46 -5.87
C GLU A 192 14.30 -2.70 -6.02
N LEU A 193 14.79 -2.95 -7.24
CA LEU A 193 16.19 -3.32 -7.51
C LEU A 193 17.10 -2.10 -7.74
N SER A 194 16.61 -0.88 -7.55
CA SER A 194 17.13 0.33 -8.20
C SER A 194 18.45 0.91 -7.67
N SER A 195 19.21 0.24 -6.79
CA SER A 195 20.45 0.86 -6.23
C SER A 195 21.52 -0.06 -5.61
N LEU A 196 21.32 -1.38 -5.55
CA LEU A 196 22.33 -2.33 -5.06
C LEU A 196 22.74 -3.24 -6.21
N ASP A 197 23.82 -4.03 -6.06
CA ASP A 197 24.18 -5.06 -7.04
C ASP A 197 22.96 -5.96 -7.31
N GLU A 198 22.27 -5.69 -8.42
CA GLU A 198 20.95 -6.21 -8.77
C GLU A 198 20.95 -7.75 -8.74
N GLN A 199 22.11 -8.36 -9.01
CA GLN A 199 22.31 -9.80 -8.97
C GLN A 199 22.17 -10.40 -7.56
N ASN A 200 22.61 -9.69 -6.50
CA ASN A 200 22.56 -10.20 -5.13
C ASN A 200 21.13 -10.18 -4.58
N ILE A 201 20.39 -9.08 -4.77
CA ILE A 201 18.97 -8.99 -4.34
C ILE A 201 18.13 -10.04 -5.06
N TYR A 202 18.30 -10.16 -6.37
CA TYR A 202 17.58 -11.15 -7.17
C TYR A 202 17.80 -12.56 -6.63
N ARG A 203 19.06 -12.93 -6.33
CA ARG A 203 19.39 -14.24 -5.76
C ARG A 203 18.75 -14.46 -4.39
N ILE A 204 18.71 -13.43 -3.53
CA ILE A 204 18.10 -13.50 -2.20
C ILE A 204 16.58 -13.64 -2.30
N ALA A 205 15.90 -12.79 -3.07
CA ALA A 205 14.44 -12.86 -3.24
C ALA A 205 14.03 -14.21 -3.86
N ARG A 206 14.81 -14.70 -4.84
CA ARG A 206 14.59 -16.01 -5.46
C ARG A 206 14.84 -17.16 -4.49
N SER A 207 15.87 -17.10 -3.65
CA SER A 207 16.15 -18.16 -2.67
C SER A 207 15.07 -18.25 -1.59
N LYS A 208 14.41 -17.12 -1.28
CA LYS A 208 13.30 -17.05 -0.33
C LYS A 208 11.94 -17.33 -0.95
N HIS A 209 11.82 -17.51 -2.27
CA HIS A 209 10.53 -17.63 -2.94
C HIS A 209 9.56 -18.67 -2.31
N ASP A 210 10.09 -19.77 -1.78
CA ASP A 210 9.33 -20.84 -1.12
C ASP A 210 9.09 -20.64 0.39
N ASP A 211 9.60 -19.56 0.99
CA ASP A 211 9.31 -19.14 2.36
C ASP A 211 7.94 -18.42 2.42
N VAL A 212 6.89 -19.22 2.35
CA VAL A 212 5.48 -18.77 2.35
C VAL A 212 5.12 -17.99 3.61
N VAL A 213 5.65 -18.41 4.75
CA VAL A 213 5.38 -17.75 6.04
C VAL A 213 6.05 -16.39 6.07
N GLY A 214 7.34 -16.32 5.72
CA GLY A 214 8.07 -15.06 5.62
C GLY A 214 7.41 -14.10 4.63
N ALA A 215 6.96 -14.60 3.48
CA ALA A 215 6.24 -13.79 2.49
C ALA A 215 4.94 -13.19 3.03
N LEU A 216 4.12 -13.97 3.75
CA LEU A 216 2.88 -13.45 4.32
C LEU A 216 3.14 -12.43 5.44
N LEU A 217 4.10 -12.70 6.32
CA LEU A 217 4.47 -11.78 7.41
C LEU A 217 5.03 -10.47 6.86
N TRP A 218 5.88 -10.55 5.84
CA TRP A 218 6.37 -9.40 5.09
C TRP A 218 5.22 -8.62 4.44
N ALA A 219 4.25 -9.31 3.84
CA ALA A 219 3.12 -8.68 3.20
C ALA A 219 2.21 -7.94 4.19
N MET A 220 2.17 -8.36 5.47
CA MET A 220 1.44 -7.67 6.54
C MET A 220 2.05 -6.32 6.92
N LEU A 221 3.25 -5.96 6.45
CA LEU A 221 3.94 -4.70 6.76
C LEU A 221 3.44 -3.48 5.96
N TRP A 222 2.26 -3.59 5.32
CA TRP A 222 1.63 -2.46 4.63
C TRP A 222 1.31 -1.33 5.60
N GLU A 223 1.36 -0.08 5.14
CA GLU A 223 0.91 1.10 5.89
C GLU A 223 -0.12 1.89 5.07
N PRO A 224 -1.01 2.69 5.71
CA PRO A 224 -1.85 3.62 4.97
C PRO A 224 -1.03 4.67 4.20
N ALA A 225 -1.39 4.91 2.94
CA ALA A 225 -0.81 5.93 2.09
C ALA A 225 -1.42 7.31 2.39
N TRP A 226 -0.97 7.94 3.47
CA TRP A 226 -1.53 9.21 4.00
C TRP A 226 -1.40 10.46 3.11
N SER A 227 -0.58 10.41 2.04
CA SER A 227 -0.06 11.59 1.34
C SER A 227 -0.81 11.99 0.06
N GLU A 228 -2.02 11.46 -0.20
CA GLU A 228 -2.76 11.82 -1.42
C GLU A 228 -3.93 12.77 -1.13
N ILE A 229 -3.89 13.94 -1.79
CA ILE A 229 -4.70 15.18 -1.67
C ILE A 229 -6.23 15.00 -1.62
N HIS A 230 -6.74 13.78 -1.80
CA HIS A 230 -8.17 13.48 -1.85
C HIS A 230 -8.67 12.49 -0.80
N ILE A 231 -7.84 12.06 0.16
CA ILE A 231 -8.29 11.21 1.25
C ILE A 231 -8.98 12.07 2.31
N LEU A 232 -10.30 12.20 2.21
CA LEU A 232 -11.13 12.67 3.33
C LEU A 232 -10.79 11.81 4.56
N LYS A 233 -10.32 12.45 5.65
CA LYS A 233 -10.05 11.84 6.96
C LYS A 233 -11.20 10.96 7.50
N THR A 234 -12.40 11.09 6.94
CA THR A 234 -13.62 10.36 7.30
C THR A 234 -13.84 9.04 6.52
N GLY A 235 -12.95 8.66 5.59
CA GLY A 235 -13.11 7.48 4.72
C GLY A 235 -12.53 6.15 5.25
N PHE A 236 -11.76 6.19 6.34
CA PHE A 236 -11.07 5.00 6.89
C PHE A 236 -12.04 4.12 7.68
N ALA A 237 -12.68 3.19 6.97
CA ALA A 237 -13.61 2.25 7.57
C ALA A 237 -13.14 0.80 7.40
N LYS A 238 -13.36 0.00 8.43
CA LYS A 238 -13.22 -1.46 8.36
C LYS A 238 -14.28 -2.03 7.40
N ARG A 239 -13.88 -2.98 6.55
CA ARG A 239 -14.79 -3.82 5.76
C ARG A 239 -15.22 -5.02 6.59
N ASN A 240 -16.53 -5.23 6.68
CA ASN A 240 -17.10 -6.39 7.37
C ASN A 240 -16.80 -7.68 6.58
N GLY A 241 -16.48 -8.76 7.30
CA GLY A 241 -16.20 -10.06 6.71
C GLY A 241 -14.76 -10.27 6.19
N PHE A 242 -13.87 -9.30 6.41
CA PHE A 242 -12.45 -9.37 6.03
C PHE A 242 -11.52 -9.22 7.24
N PRO A 243 -10.33 -9.86 7.21
CA PRO A 243 -9.38 -9.79 8.30
C PRO A 243 -8.73 -8.40 8.43
N THR A 244 -8.45 -7.99 9.67
CA THR A 244 -7.79 -6.69 9.90
C THR A 244 -6.30 -6.70 9.60
N TRP A 245 -5.66 -7.87 9.59
CA TRP A 245 -4.24 -8.04 9.25
C TRP A 245 -3.95 -7.88 7.74
N SER A 246 -4.98 -7.97 6.88
CA SER A 246 -4.87 -7.71 5.44
C SER A 246 -5.40 -6.32 5.07
N TRP A 247 -4.82 -5.71 4.03
CA TRP A 247 -5.32 -4.46 3.45
C TRP A 247 -6.79 -4.58 2.99
N SER A 248 -7.23 -5.79 2.61
CA SER A 248 -8.61 -6.00 2.13
C SER A 248 -9.65 -5.68 3.20
N GLY A 249 -9.27 -5.74 4.47
CA GLY A 249 -10.08 -5.33 5.62
C GLY A 249 -10.35 -3.83 5.72
N TRP A 250 -9.76 -2.96 4.89
CA TRP A 250 -9.73 -1.51 5.14
C TRP A 250 -9.99 -0.66 3.90
N LYS A 251 -10.90 0.33 4.01
CA LYS A 251 -11.15 1.32 2.96
C LYS A 251 -10.07 2.41 2.98
N VAL A 252 -8.89 2.05 2.49
CA VAL A 252 -7.72 2.92 2.53
C VAL A 252 -6.76 2.55 1.41
N GLY A 253 -6.11 3.56 0.82
CA GLY A 253 -4.94 3.33 -0.02
C GLY A 253 -3.79 2.81 0.82
N VAL A 254 -3.17 1.70 0.43
CA VAL A 254 -2.01 1.13 1.15
C VAL A 254 -0.73 1.33 0.36
N ARG A 255 0.39 1.24 1.07
CA ARG A 255 1.74 1.19 0.50
C ARG A 255 2.67 0.31 1.34
N TRP A 256 3.79 -0.10 0.77
CA TRP A 256 4.86 -0.77 1.48
C TRP A 256 6.16 0.05 1.35
N LYS A 257 6.50 0.84 2.37
CA LYS A 257 7.70 1.70 2.34
C LYS A 257 9.02 0.95 2.54
N PHE A 258 8.99 -0.16 3.28
CA PHE A 258 10.20 -0.92 3.64
C PHE A 258 10.84 -1.67 2.46
N LEU A 259 10.29 -1.50 1.25
CA LEU A 259 10.71 -2.18 0.02
C LEU A 259 12.03 -1.69 -0.57
N GLU A 260 12.57 -0.59 -0.04
CA GLU A 260 13.79 0.03 -0.54
C GLU A 260 15.07 -0.45 0.16
N ASN A 261 15.00 -1.36 1.15
CA ASN A 261 16.17 -1.81 1.90
C ASN A 261 16.28 -3.35 2.02
N VAL A 262 17.32 -3.89 1.37
CA VAL A 262 17.61 -5.33 1.22
C VAL A 262 18.05 -5.99 2.53
N GLU A 263 18.59 -5.25 3.48
CA GLU A 263 18.97 -5.82 4.77
C GLU A 263 17.75 -6.39 5.53
N HIS A 264 16.55 -5.82 5.32
CA HIS A 264 15.31 -6.35 5.90
C HIS A 264 14.87 -7.65 5.22
N LEU A 265 15.16 -7.80 3.92
CA LEU A 265 14.89 -9.00 3.16
C LEU A 265 15.77 -10.17 3.61
N GLU A 266 17.00 -9.93 4.07
CA GLU A 266 17.92 -10.98 4.51
C GLU A 266 17.55 -11.58 5.87
N LYS A 267 17.00 -10.78 6.79
CA LYS A 267 16.57 -11.21 8.13
C LYS A 267 15.23 -11.97 8.06
N SER A 268 15.25 -13.23 7.62
CA SER A 268 14.06 -14.08 7.65
C SER A 268 13.52 -14.18 9.07
N PHE A 269 12.32 -13.65 9.29
CA PHE A 269 11.56 -13.85 10.52
C PHE A 269 10.68 -15.08 10.35
N THR A 270 10.89 -16.10 11.19
CA THR A 270 10.15 -17.36 11.14
C THR A 270 9.32 -17.52 12.41
N ALA A 271 7.99 -17.44 12.26
CA ALA A 271 7.04 -17.73 13.32
C ALA A 271 6.06 -18.81 12.83
N PRO A 272 5.77 -19.87 13.62
CA PRO A 272 4.77 -20.85 13.24
C PRO A 272 3.42 -20.16 12.99
N LEU A 273 2.91 -20.32 11.75
CA LEU A 273 1.68 -19.66 11.30
C LEU A 273 0.68 -20.69 10.77
N PHE A 274 -0.54 -20.65 11.30
CA PHE A 274 -1.62 -21.56 10.96
C PHE A 274 -2.89 -20.79 10.60
N VAL A 275 -3.68 -21.34 9.69
CA VAL A 275 -5.03 -20.84 9.36
C VAL A 275 -6.05 -21.70 10.11
N GLU A 276 -7.00 -21.08 10.82
CA GLU A 276 -8.11 -21.81 11.46
C GLU A 276 -9.10 -22.30 10.41
N THR A 277 -9.55 -23.55 10.54
CA THR A 277 -10.60 -24.10 9.68
C THR A 277 -11.99 -23.78 10.23
N THR A 278 -13.00 -23.83 9.37
CA THR A 278 -14.42 -23.71 9.72
C THR A 278 -14.90 -24.77 10.71
N THR A 279 -14.18 -25.90 10.82
CA THR A 279 -14.42 -26.97 11.78
C THR A 279 -13.64 -26.81 13.10
N GLY A 280 -12.88 -25.73 13.28
CA GLY A 280 -12.07 -25.45 14.47
C GLY A 280 -10.69 -26.11 14.48
N GLY A 281 -10.27 -26.72 13.37
CA GLY A 281 -8.93 -27.26 13.17
C GLY A 281 -7.91 -26.19 12.77
N LEU A 282 -6.65 -26.61 12.60
CA LEU A 282 -5.54 -25.75 12.18
C LEU A 282 -4.85 -26.35 10.96
N VAL A 283 -4.60 -25.52 9.96
CA VAL A 283 -3.80 -25.89 8.78
C VAL A 283 -2.55 -25.03 8.76
N GLN A 284 -1.39 -25.67 8.74
CA GLN A 284 -0.12 -24.95 8.68
C GLN A 284 0.01 -24.21 7.35
N LEU A 285 0.45 -22.96 7.40
CA LEU A 285 0.77 -22.20 6.19
C LEU A 285 2.08 -22.73 5.59
N ASN A 286 2.00 -23.30 4.40
CA ASN A 286 3.13 -23.89 3.68
C ASN A 286 2.90 -23.86 2.16
N ASN A 287 3.87 -24.37 1.40
CA ASN A 287 3.80 -24.45 -0.07
C ASN A 287 2.58 -25.24 -0.59
N ALA A 288 2.17 -26.31 0.09
CA ALA A 288 1.02 -27.09 -0.33
C ALA A 288 -0.28 -26.30 -0.17
N LEU A 289 -0.45 -25.62 0.97
CA LEU A 289 -1.59 -24.73 1.20
C LEU A 289 -1.60 -23.58 0.19
N ALA A 290 -0.47 -22.90 -0.02
CA ALA A 290 -0.34 -21.81 -0.99
C ALA A 290 -0.82 -22.23 -2.38
N ARG A 291 -0.33 -23.36 -2.90
CA ARG A 291 -0.75 -23.91 -4.20
C ARG A 291 -2.23 -24.25 -4.24
N SER A 292 -2.80 -24.78 -3.15
CA SER A 292 -4.23 -25.12 -3.10
C SER A 292 -5.16 -23.89 -3.25
N LEU A 293 -4.70 -22.70 -2.85
CA LEU A 293 -5.43 -21.44 -2.96
C LEU A 293 -5.56 -20.95 -4.42
N THR A 294 -4.81 -21.53 -5.37
CA THR A 294 -4.94 -21.24 -6.81
C THR A 294 -6.13 -21.93 -7.48
N SER A 295 -6.79 -22.88 -6.78
CA SER A 295 -7.89 -23.69 -7.32
C SER A 295 -9.13 -22.88 -7.70
N GLY A 296 -9.17 -21.59 -7.39
CA GLY A 296 -10.30 -20.70 -7.67
C GLY A 296 -11.54 -21.01 -6.83
N GLN A 297 -11.41 -21.87 -5.81
CA GLN A 297 -12.42 -22.12 -4.80
C GLN A 297 -12.44 -20.98 -3.77
N SER A 298 -13.62 -20.67 -3.23
CA SER A 298 -13.72 -19.72 -2.12
C SER A 298 -13.03 -20.26 -0.86
N TYR A 299 -12.52 -19.39 0.01
CA TYR A 299 -11.94 -19.80 1.31
C TYR A 299 -12.90 -20.68 2.12
N ALA A 300 -14.20 -20.36 2.11
CA ALA A 300 -15.22 -21.17 2.77
C ALA A 300 -15.35 -22.58 2.17
N ALA A 301 -15.23 -22.72 0.85
CA ALA A 301 -15.24 -24.02 0.18
C ALA A 301 -13.99 -24.86 0.48
N LEU A 302 -12.85 -24.19 0.71
CA LEU A 302 -11.63 -24.81 1.23
C LEU A 302 -11.69 -25.09 2.74
N GLY A 303 -12.80 -24.74 3.40
CA GLY A 303 -12.98 -24.90 4.83
C GLY A 303 -12.08 -23.99 5.66
N LEU A 304 -11.53 -22.92 5.10
CA LEU A 304 -10.62 -21.98 5.75
C LEU A 304 -11.36 -20.73 6.26
N THR A 305 -10.93 -20.22 7.41
CA THR A 305 -11.34 -18.92 7.94
C THR A 305 -10.22 -17.90 7.79
N TYR A 306 -10.53 -16.61 7.97
CA TYR A 306 -9.51 -15.55 7.97
C TYR A 306 -8.74 -15.45 9.30
N ILE A 307 -9.00 -16.33 10.27
CA ILE A 307 -8.32 -16.32 11.56
C ILE A 307 -6.96 -17.02 11.42
N LEU A 308 -5.89 -16.27 11.71
CA LEU A 308 -4.54 -16.79 11.75
C LEU A 308 -4.12 -17.05 13.20
N ARG A 309 -3.40 -18.15 13.44
CA ARG A 309 -2.68 -18.39 14.69
C ARG A 309 -1.20 -18.25 14.46
N ILE A 310 -0.60 -17.26 15.11
CA ILE A 310 0.83 -17.03 15.13
C ILE A 310 1.36 -17.26 16.54
N THR A 311 2.40 -18.07 16.69
CA THR A 311 3.16 -18.14 17.95
C THR A 311 4.40 -17.27 17.78
N THR A 312 4.47 -16.19 18.55
CA THR A 312 5.52 -15.18 18.45
C THR A 312 5.74 -14.51 19.79
N GLU A 313 6.81 -13.73 19.89
CA GLU A 313 7.05 -12.84 21.00
C GLU A 313 6.00 -11.72 21.03
N VAL A 314 5.45 -11.50 22.22
CA VAL A 314 4.44 -10.48 22.49
C VAL A 314 4.89 -9.67 23.69
N PHE A 315 4.88 -8.35 23.55
CA PHE A 315 5.15 -7.44 24.65
C PHE A 315 4.07 -6.35 24.72
N ASP A 316 3.89 -5.83 25.92
CA ASP A 316 2.91 -4.81 26.22
C ASP A 316 3.67 -3.48 26.41
N VAL A 317 3.37 -2.49 25.56
CA VAL A 317 4.01 -1.17 25.51
C VAL A 317 3.14 -0.16 26.26
N PRO A 318 3.45 0.18 27.52
CA PRO A 318 2.80 1.27 28.22
C PRO A 318 3.10 2.59 27.52
N PHE A 319 2.09 3.43 27.40
CA PHE A 319 2.20 4.76 26.82
C PHE A 319 1.48 5.79 27.68
N ILE A 320 1.59 7.06 27.32
CA ILE A 320 0.94 8.15 28.05
C ILE A 320 0.14 9.05 27.14
N LYS A 321 0.69 9.29 25.94
CA LYS A 321 0.00 10.04 24.91
C LYS A 321 0.45 9.52 23.56
N CYS A 322 -0.54 9.29 22.70
CA CYS A 322 -0.32 9.20 21.26
C CYS A 322 -0.40 10.61 20.69
N THR A 323 0.64 11.04 19.98
CA THR A 323 0.72 12.39 19.42
C THR A 323 1.00 12.35 17.93
N PRO A 324 0.22 13.07 17.11
CA PRO A 324 0.60 13.31 15.73
C PRO A 324 1.89 14.12 15.70
N TYR A 325 2.87 13.69 14.93
CA TYR A 325 4.09 14.46 14.68
C TYR A 325 4.07 14.98 13.26
N ARG A 326 4.39 16.27 13.12
CA ARG A 326 4.78 16.85 11.83
C ARG A 326 6.29 16.99 11.85
N PRO A 327 7.02 16.42 10.89
CA PRO A 327 8.43 16.70 10.73
C PRO A 327 8.62 18.19 10.49
N THR A 328 9.47 18.83 11.29
CA THR A 328 9.70 20.28 11.24
C THR A 328 10.93 20.68 10.41
N THR A 329 11.76 19.73 10.00
CA THR A 329 12.95 19.97 9.18
C THR A 329 12.86 19.16 7.90
N THR A 330 12.70 19.86 6.79
CA THR A 330 12.74 19.31 5.43
C THR A 330 14.02 19.79 4.76
N TRP A 331 14.95 18.91 4.46
CA TRP A 331 16.24 19.27 3.83
C TRP A 331 16.17 19.15 2.30
N GLU A 332 16.91 20.00 1.58
CA GLU A 332 17.19 19.86 0.14
C GLU A 332 18.22 18.74 -0.09
N LYS A 333 18.09 18.00 -1.19
CA LYS A 333 18.96 16.86 -1.51
C LYS A 333 20.36 17.37 -1.87
N SER A 334 21.35 17.13 -1.01
CA SER A 334 22.77 17.37 -1.30
C SER A 334 23.47 16.06 -1.61
N ASP A 335 24.31 16.05 -2.65
CA ASP A 335 25.15 14.89 -3.04
C ASP A 335 26.18 14.47 -1.97
N SER A 336 26.18 15.11 -0.80
CA SER A 336 27.13 14.88 0.29
C SER A 336 26.50 14.28 1.56
N PHE A 337 25.25 13.80 1.51
CA PHE A 337 24.63 13.18 2.69
C PHE A 337 25.41 11.94 3.18
N PRO A 338 25.67 11.81 4.50
CA PRO A 338 26.02 10.52 5.07
C PRO A 338 24.85 9.56 4.82
N THR A 339 25.17 8.35 4.37
CA THR A 339 24.29 7.19 4.18
C THR A 339 23.08 7.21 5.12
N ARG A 340 21.86 7.01 4.57
CA ARG A 340 20.58 6.78 5.29
C ARG A 340 20.87 6.17 6.67
N ARG A 341 20.86 6.97 7.75
CA ARG A 341 21.06 6.41 9.08
C ARG A 341 19.78 5.68 9.46
N LYS A 342 19.94 4.40 9.84
CA LYS A 342 18.90 3.54 10.37
C LYS A 342 18.12 4.28 11.48
N GLY A 343 16.78 4.24 11.40
CA GLY A 343 15.88 4.76 12.43
C GLY A 343 15.50 6.25 12.38
N GLN A 344 16.06 7.09 11.51
CA GLN A 344 15.69 8.51 11.48
C GLN A 344 14.53 8.80 10.50
N HIS A 345 13.40 9.30 11.02
CA HIS A 345 12.30 9.84 10.21
C HIS A 345 12.63 11.27 9.77
N TRP A 346 13.65 11.45 8.94
CA TRP A 346 13.79 12.69 8.18
C TRP A 346 12.77 12.65 7.04
N VAL A 347 11.80 13.56 7.06
CA VAL A 347 10.91 13.76 5.92
C VAL A 347 11.60 14.72 4.95
N THR A 348 12.07 14.18 3.84
CA THR A 348 12.66 14.96 2.74
C THR A 348 11.57 15.83 2.09
N LYS A 349 11.91 17.09 1.76
CA LYS A 349 10.99 18.06 1.10
C LYS A 349 10.62 17.63 -0.32
N GLU A 350 11.48 16.83 -0.95
CA GLU A 350 11.56 16.75 -2.41
C GLU A 350 10.89 15.53 -3.03
N ASP A 351 10.56 14.48 -2.26
CA ASP A 351 9.96 13.29 -2.87
C ASP A 351 8.47 13.47 -3.19
N TYR A 352 7.72 14.35 -2.50
CA TYR A 352 6.35 14.71 -2.88
C TYR A 352 5.94 16.11 -2.35
N PRO A 353 5.51 17.06 -3.19
CA PRO A 353 5.14 18.43 -2.78
C PRO A 353 3.76 18.56 -2.11
N HIS A 354 3.20 17.48 -1.56
CA HIS A 354 1.82 17.46 -1.07
C HIS A 354 1.76 16.94 0.37
N GLU A 355 1.71 17.90 1.31
CA GLU A 355 1.35 17.81 2.75
C GLU A 355 1.88 16.62 3.58
N GLY A 356 2.64 16.95 4.62
CA GLY A 356 3.43 16.04 5.45
C GLY A 356 2.75 14.75 5.90
N ILE A 357 3.48 13.65 5.75
CA ILE A 357 3.13 12.33 6.27
C ILE A 357 3.06 12.45 7.80
N TRP A 358 1.85 12.40 8.36
CA TRP A 358 1.67 12.33 9.80
C TRP A 358 2.02 10.94 10.29
N THR A 359 3.16 10.79 10.96
CA THR A 359 3.47 9.62 11.77
C THR A 359 2.93 9.85 13.19
N HIS A 360 2.30 8.82 13.77
CA HIS A 360 1.93 8.89 15.18
C HIS A 360 3.11 8.38 16.00
N PHE A 361 3.22 8.85 17.23
CA PHE A 361 4.26 8.38 18.14
C PHE A 361 3.66 7.94 19.46
N VAL A 362 4.27 6.91 20.02
CA VAL A 362 3.95 6.39 21.34
C VAL A 362 5.02 6.89 22.30
N VAL A 363 4.59 7.52 23.40
CA VAL A 363 5.49 8.07 24.42
C VAL A 363 5.30 7.36 25.74
N GLN A 364 6.40 6.85 26.30
CA GLN A 364 6.49 6.44 27.71
C GLN A 364 7.18 7.54 28.52
N LYS A 365 6.56 8.02 29.60
CA LYS A 365 7.13 9.06 30.49
C LYS A 365 7.79 8.35 31.67
N ASN A 366 9.02 8.79 31.94
CA ASN A 366 9.91 8.44 33.04
C ASN A 366 10.81 7.22 32.79
N ILE A 367 11.98 7.51 32.21
CA ILE A 367 13.21 6.78 32.58
C ILE A 367 14.02 7.67 33.55
N GLY A 368 14.11 7.32 34.83
CA GLY A 368 14.95 8.04 35.79
C GLY A 368 14.36 9.38 36.27
N ALA A 369 15.22 10.39 36.49
CA ALA A 369 14.82 11.70 37.02
C ALA A 369 13.89 12.45 36.06
N SER A 370 12.59 12.41 36.39
CA SER A 370 11.44 13.27 36.03
C SER A 370 11.19 13.84 34.62
N GLU A 371 12.12 13.77 33.66
CA GLU A 371 11.98 14.47 32.37
C GLU A 371 12.48 13.70 31.13
N ARG A 372 12.83 12.41 31.24
CA ARG A 372 13.25 11.58 30.09
C ARG A 372 12.13 10.65 29.63
N GLY A 373 11.94 10.55 28.31
CA GLY A 373 10.90 9.75 27.67
C GLY A 373 11.43 9.07 26.41
N LEU A 374 10.93 7.86 26.17
CA LEU A 374 11.21 7.14 24.93
C LEU A 374 10.07 7.36 23.95
N VAL A 375 10.42 7.54 22.68
CA VAL A 375 9.48 7.85 21.63
C VAL A 375 9.71 6.92 20.46
N TRP A 376 8.67 6.17 20.09
CA TRP A 376 8.72 5.26 18.94
C TRP A 376 7.65 5.60 17.93
N SER A 377 8.01 5.42 16.66
CA SER A 377 7.10 5.63 15.56
C SER A 377 6.04 4.53 15.52
N LEU A 378 4.79 4.98 15.43
CA LEU A 378 3.59 4.19 15.31
C LEU A 378 2.84 4.63 14.06
N ASP A 379 2.71 3.71 13.11
CA ASP A 379 1.87 3.91 11.94
C ASP A 379 0.51 3.27 12.21
N LEU A 380 -0.46 4.13 12.55
CA LEU A 380 -1.82 3.69 12.75
C LEU A 380 -2.43 3.14 11.46
N THR A 381 -3.29 2.14 11.59
CA THR A 381 -4.02 1.57 10.46
C THR A 381 -5.27 2.40 10.12
N GLN A 382 -5.83 3.09 11.11
CA GLN A 382 -6.99 3.98 10.96
C GLN A 382 -6.63 5.43 11.25
N GLY A 383 -7.16 6.36 10.46
CA GLY A 383 -6.97 7.80 10.64
C GLY A 383 -7.76 8.29 11.84
N ALA A 384 -7.09 9.00 12.76
CA ALA A 384 -7.69 9.65 13.92
C ALA A 384 -8.00 8.75 15.14
N ALA A 385 -7.18 7.73 15.43
CA ALA A 385 -7.26 7.11 16.75
C ALA A 385 -6.73 8.10 17.82
N THR A 386 -7.61 8.57 18.69
CA THR A 386 -7.22 9.22 19.95
C THR A 386 -6.54 8.21 20.86
N SER A 387 -5.83 8.69 21.89
CA SER A 387 -5.24 7.79 22.91
C SER A 387 -6.29 6.87 23.55
N SER A 388 -7.55 7.32 23.65
CA SER A 388 -8.68 6.51 24.12
C SER A 388 -9.15 5.45 23.11
N ASP A 389 -9.06 5.69 21.81
CA ASP A 389 -9.47 4.71 20.80
C ASP A 389 -8.53 3.50 20.80
N LEU A 390 -7.24 3.74 21.02
CA LEU A 390 -6.21 2.73 21.19
C LEU A 390 -6.37 1.86 22.45
N ALA A 391 -7.04 2.39 23.48
CA ALA A 391 -7.22 1.73 24.78
C ALA A 391 -8.36 0.69 24.82
N SER A 392 -9.26 0.72 23.85
CA SER A 392 -10.65 0.26 24.01
C SER A 392 -10.92 -1.24 23.72
N GLY A 393 -10.09 -2.19 24.17
CA GLY A 393 -10.36 -3.63 24.02
C GLY A 393 -11.28 -4.20 25.11
N THR A 394 -12.16 -5.16 24.78
CA THR A 394 -12.99 -5.85 25.80
C THR A 394 -12.21 -6.93 26.56
N ASP A 395 -11.10 -7.43 26.02
CA ASP A 395 -10.26 -8.44 26.67
C ASP A 395 -8.98 -7.84 27.25
N THR A 396 -8.78 -6.54 27.04
CA THR A 396 -7.74 -5.74 27.70
C THR A 396 -8.15 -5.31 29.10
N ILE A 397 -9.20 -5.93 29.70
CA ILE A 397 -9.68 -5.65 31.06
C ILE A 397 -8.57 -5.76 32.12
N ASN A 398 -7.51 -6.54 31.85
CA ASN A 398 -6.34 -6.68 32.73
C ASN A 398 -5.14 -5.79 32.36
N LEU A 399 -5.24 -4.99 31.29
CA LEU A 399 -4.21 -4.04 30.89
C LEU A 399 -4.64 -2.63 31.31
N ASN A 400 -3.68 -1.83 31.74
CA ASN A 400 -3.91 -0.40 31.97
C ASN A 400 -4.42 0.21 30.66
N PRO A 401 -5.48 1.05 30.65
CA PRO A 401 -6.01 1.70 29.44
C PRO A 401 -4.93 2.41 28.59
N MET A 402 -3.77 2.72 29.15
CA MET A 402 -2.64 3.26 28.42
C MET A 402 -1.57 2.21 28.10
N THR A 403 -1.95 1.05 27.57
CA THR A 403 -0.99 0.00 27.17
C THR A 403 -1.39 -0.63 25.84
N LEU A 404 -0.46 -0.60 24.88
CA LEU A 404 -0.62 -1.22 23.57
C LEU A 404 0.00 -2.61 23.58
N ARG A 405 -0.70 -3.61 23.05
CA ARG A 405 -0.09 -4.92 22.82
C ARG A 405 0.58 -4.94 21.45
N CYS A 406 1.85 -5.30 21.42
CA CYS A 406 2.62 -5.48 20.20
C CYS A 406 2.96 -6.97 20.00
N ILE A 407 2.74 -7.47 18.79
CA ILE A 407 3.16 -8.82 18.39
C ILE A 407 4.31 -8.69 17.39
N VAL A 408 5.38 -9.45 17.59
CA VAL A 408 6.54 -9.40 16.68
C VAL A 408 6.19 -10.15 15.40
N ILE A 409 6.27 -9.47 14.26
CA ILE A 409 5.97 -10.05 12.93
C ILE A 409 7.14 -9.91 11.94
N SER A 410 8.15 -9.11 12.27
CA SER A 410 9.43 -9.03 11.56
C SER A 410 10.56 -8.67 12.51
N TYR A 411 11.80 -8.61 12.02
CA TYR A 411 12.95 -8.24 12.85
C TYR A 411 12.93 -6.78 13.30
N ASP A 412 12.42 -5.87 12.47
CA ASP A 412 12.49 -4.42 12.68
C ASP A 412 11.12 -3.80 13.04
N CYS A 413 10.03 -4.58 12.94
CA CYS A 413 8.67 -4.09 13.15
C CYS A 413 7.76 -5.11 13.85
N GLY A 414 6.83 -4.59 14.65
CA GLY A 414 5.75 -5.34 15.27
C GLY A 414 4.38 -4.80 14.89
N MET A 415 3.35 -5.64 15.01
CA MET A 415 1.97 -5.25 14.78
C MET A 415 1.31 -4.90 16.12
N ILE A 416 0.74 -3.70 16.22
CA ILE A 416 -0.10 -3.31 17.34
C ILE A 416 -1.47 -3.95 17.17
N VAL A 417 -1.92 -4.62 18.21
CA VAL A 417 -3.19 -5.36 18.20
C VAL A 417 -4.07 -5.03 19.40
N GLN A 418 -5.38 -5.12 19.17
CA GLN A 418 -6.40 -4.99 20.19
C GLN A 418 -7.22 -6.28 20.23
N CYS A 419 -7.27 -6.91 21.40
CA CYS A 419 -7.96 -8.18 21.59
C CYS A 419 -9.42 -7.97 22.04
N SER A 420 -10.33 -8.72 21.43
CA SER A 420 -11.73 -8.80 21.84
C SER A 420 -12.24 -10.22 21.58
N ASN A 421 -12.79 -10.87 22.62
CA ASN A 421 -13.27 -12.25 22.60
C ASN A 421 -12.21 -13.25 22.09
N GLY A 422 -10.97 -13.09 22.53
CA GLY A 422 -9.83 -13.95 22.17
C GLY A 422 -9.37 -13.81 20.72
N ILE A 423 -9.79 -12.74 20.01
CA ILE A 423 -9.36 -12.42 18.65
C ILE A 423 -8.70 -11.04 18.65
N SER A 424 -7.45 -11.01 18.23
CA SER A 424 -6.62 -9.82 18.05
C SER A 424 -6.87 -9.19 16.70
N LYS A 425 -7.18 -7.89 16.71
CA LYS A 425 -7.36 -7.07 15.51
C LYS A 425 -6.18 -6.12 15.37
N ARG A 426 -5.66 -5.96 14.17
CA ARG A 426 -4.62 -4.97 13.83
C ARG A 426 -5.13 -3.54 14.06
N VAL A 427 -4.29 -2.72 14.67
CA VAL A 427 -4.54 -1.28 14.89
C VAL A 427 -3.41 -0.41 14.35
N GLY A 428 -2.19 -0.94 14.22
CA GLY A 428 -1.04 -0.20 13.68
C GLY A 428 0.20 -1.06 13.53
N LEU A 429 1.27 -0.44 13.05
CA LEU A 429 2.62 -0.98 12.99
C LEU A 429 3.54 -0.15 13.89
N LEU A 430 4.40 -0.82 14.64
CA LEU A 430 5.37 -0.22 15.53
C LEU A 430 6.77 -0.57 15.03
N LEU A 431 7.60 0.44 14.79
CA LEU A 431 9.01 0.23 14.48
C LEU A 431 9.79 0.00 15.78
N PHE A 432 10.63 -1.03 15.81
CA PHE A 432 11.43 -1.33 17.00
C PHE A 432 12.61 -0.39 17.15
N GLU A 433 13.22 -0.01 16.03
CA GLU A 433 14.21 1.05 16.05
C GLU A 433 13.51 2.39 16.27
N GLY A 434 13.82 3.05 17.37
CA GLY A 434 13.25 4.35 17.69
C GLY A 434 14.24 5.31 18.31
N GLU A 435 13.76 6.53 18.48
CA GLU A 435 14.56 7.68 18.86
C GLU A 435 14.38 7.96 20.36
N PHE A 436 15.51 8.06 21.07
CA PHE A 436 15.54 8.54 22.45
C PHE A 436 15.62 10.07 22.46
N PHE A 437 14.80 10.77 23.25
CA PHE A 437 14.84 12.23 23.37
C PHE A 437 14.95 12.74 24.82
N GLU A 438 15.57 13.91 25.00
CA GLU A 438 15.81 14.53 26.32
C GLU A 438 15.70 16.09 26.26
N ASN A 439 14.63 16.77 26.71
CA ASN A 439 14.53 18.23 27.02
C ASN A 439 14.85 19.37 25.99
N GLY A 440 13.96 19.75 25.05
CA GLY A 440 14.18 20.82 24.03
C GLY A 440 12.97 21.21 23.14
N ARG A 441 13.05 22.35 22.44
CA ARG A 441 11.94 23.08 21.76
C ARG A 441 11.83 22.74 20.26
N VAL A 442 10.61 22.77 19.72
CA VAL A 442 10.32 22.54 18.28
C VAL A 442 10.58 23.81 17.45
N SER A 443 11.34 23.71 16.36
CA SER A 443 11.47 24.78 15.35
C SER A 443 10.23 24.82 14.47
N THR A 444 9.63 25.99 14.26
CA THR A 444 8.43 26.15 13.42
C THR A 444 8.72 26.43 11.96
N ASP A 445 9.95 26.80 11.63
CA ASP A 445 10.35 27.14 10.27
C ASP A 445 11.83 26.86 10.00
N GLU A 446 12.22 27.07 8.74
CA GLU A 446 13.58 26.95 8.21
C GLU A 446 14.55 28.04 8.73
N TYR A 447 14.06 28.98 9.53
CA TYR A 447 14.82 30.10 10.09
C TYR A 447 15.09 29.96 11.59
N GLY A 448 14.63 28.87 12.21
CA GLY A 448 14.87 28.60 13.63
C GLY A 448 13.93 29.38 14.57
N HIS A 449 12.80 29.90 14.08
CA HIS A 449 11.79 30.46 14.99
C HIS A 449 11.11 29.34 15.77
N HIS A 450 10.76 29.62 17.03
CA HIS A 450 10.13 28.65 17.92
C HIS A 450 8.69 29.08 18.25
N ASP A 451 7.73 28.15 18.20
CA ASP A 451 6.41 28.37 18.78
C ASP A 451 6.51 28.29 20.30
N GLU A 452 6.47 29.44 20.98
CA GLU A 452 6.48 29.46 22.44
C GLU A 452 5.19 28.90 23.08
N SER A 453 4.12 28.73 22.29
CA SER A 453 2.86 28.13 22.75
C SER A 453 2.84 26.60 22.71
N VAL A 454 3.80 25.99 21.98
CA VAL A 454 3.92 24.54 21.79
C VAL A 454 5.27 24.06 22.35
N ILE A 455 5.37 24.03 23.68
CA ILE A 455 6.51 23.45 24.39
C ILE A 455 6.34 21.93 24.41
N TRP A 456 7.02 21.22 23.50
CA TRP A 456 7.33 19.81 23.71
C TRP A 456 8.63 19.74 24.52
N PRO A 457 8.79 18.83 25.50
CA PRO A 457 9.95 18.81 26.38
C PRO A 457 11.13 17.95 25.86
N TRP A 458 11.61 18.07 24.61
CA TRP A 458 12.57 17.08 24.02
C TRP A 458 13.73 17.68 23.12
N THR A 459 15.05 17.49 23.42
CA THR A 459 16.20 18.03 22.62
C THR A 459 16.51 17.23 21.35
N ASP A 460 17.34 17.82 20.48
CA ASP A 460 17.95 17.28 19.25
C ASP A 460 18.91 16.07 19.41
N SER A 461 19.14 15.55 20.63
CA SER A 461 20.02 14.38 20.81
C SER A 461 19.25 13.06 20.68
N VAL A 462 19.30 12.48 19.48
CA VAL A 462 18.68 11.17 19.18
C VAL A 462 19.72 10.06 19.24
N GLN A 463 19.48 9.05 20.09
CA GLN A 463 20.13 7.73 20.00
C GLN A 463 19.12 6.70 19.50
N SER A 464 19.53 5.90 18.50
CA SER A 464 18.76 4.74 18.05
C SER A 464 18.85 3.63 19.10
N LYS A 465 17.69 3.13 19.55
CA LYS A 465 17.57 1.98 20.46
C LYS A 465 16.47 1.04 20.00
N ASP A 466 16.69 -0.26 20.22
CA ASP A 466 15.67 -1.29 20.02
C ASP A 466 14.65 -1.24 21.15
N LEU A 467 13.37 -1.11 20.80
CA LEU A 467 12.26 -1.07 21.74
C LEU A 467 12.20 -2.33 22.62
N ARG A 468 12.60 -3.49 22.10
CA ARG A 468 12.52 -4.77 22.82
C ARG A 468 13.48 -4.84 24.01
N ASP A 469 14.56 -4.07 23.99
CA ASP A 469 15.49 -3.97 25.13
C ASP A 469 14.83 -3.31 26.36
N HIS A 470 13.73 -2.58 26.14
CA HIS A 470 13.01 -1.84 27.17
C HIS A 470 11.72 -2.52 27.64
N PHE A 471 11.15 -3.42 26.83
CA PHE A 471 9.91 -4.13 27.16
C PHE A 471 10.12 -5.64 27.04
N PRO A 472 10.05 -6.39 28.15
CA PRO A 472 10.25 -7.83 28.11
C PRO A 472 9.12 -8.49 27.31
N GLY A 473 9.48 -9.25 26.28
CA GLY A 473 8.55 -10.08 25.54
C GLY A 473 8.31 -11.44 26.17
N VAL A 474 7.14 -12.01 25.87
CA VAL A 474 6.76 -13.38 26.22
C VAL A 474 6.24 -14.06 24.97
N GLU A 475 6.68 -15.29 24.72
CA GLU A 475 6.14 -16.09 23.64
C GLU A 475 4.67 -16.44 23.92
N ARG A 476 3.78 -16.09 22.98
CA ARG A 476 2.35 -16.37 23.08
C ARG A 476 1.78 -16.72 21.71
N THR A 477 0.79 -17.60 21.70
CA THR A 477 -0.04 -17.83 20.52
C THR A 477 -1.14 -16.77 20.44
N VAL A 478 -1.17 -16.03 19.34
CA VAL A 478 -2.13 -14.96 19.08
C VAL A 478 -3.04 -15.37 17.93
N ARG A 479 -4.36 -15.19 18.14
CA ARG A 479 -5.39 -15.40 17.10
C ARG A 479 -5.67 -14.06 16.41
N LEU A 480 -5.18 -13.86 15.20
CA LEU A 480 -5.36 -12.63 14.41
C LEU A 480 -6.57 -12.74 13.48
N GLY A 481 -7.44 -11.73 13.44
CA GLY A 481 -8.66 -11.75 12.63
C GLY A 481 -9.23 -10.43 12.19
#